data_AF-A0A964Z3H2-F1
#
_entry.id   AF-A0A964Z3H2-F1
#
_cell.length_a   1.000
_cell.length_b   1.000
_cell.length_c   1.000
_cell.angle_alpha   90.00
_cell.angle_beta   90.00
_cell.angle_gamma   90.00
#
_symmetry.space_group_name_H-M   'P 1'
#
loop_
_entity.id
_entity.type
_entity.pdbx_description
1 polymer ?
#
loop_
_entity_poly.entity_id
_entity_poly.type
_entity_poly.pdbx_seq_one_letter_code
_entity_poly.pdbx_strand_id
1 'polypeptide(L)'
;DYLGDTDDQACYSKYTEGRSAEFLNLHKTDSRDLIVPMMRHEAKGARDFYAKTREMLPDAQLFSALGNHDIRVFNYIDAKLPDYINEVTPEALWSLDSLGYEYIHYNELPKRRFGDIHVHHGLSIADTGAVRKDMNDLQISLIRGHSHRIASHLQTYELRNDGAGETIRGYEIGHMCDEKGPGMKYMQHHDWQKGFAIAHIVNDYPHIQMIHIAPDYSCVVDGKVFTL
;
A
#
# COMPACT_ATOMS: atom_id res chain seq x y z
N ASP A 1 -1.29 6.00 7.81
CA ASP A 1 -0.37 5.42 6.81
C ASP A 1 -1.15 4.53 5.86
N TYR A 2 -0.97 4.70 4.55
CA TYR A 2 -1.50 3.81 3.52
C TYR A 2 -0.38 2.92 3.00
N LEU A 3 -0.58 1.61 3.02
CA LEU A 3 0.46 0.64 2.67
C LEU A 3 0.27 0.12 1.26
N GLY A 4 0.18 1.05 0.32
CA GLY A 4 0.30 0.80 -1.13
C GLY A 4 -0.88 0.11 -1.80
N ASP A 5 -0.72 -0.12 -3.09
CA ASP A 5 -1.71 -0.64 -4.03
C ASP A 5 -3.04 0.11 -3.92
N THR A 6 -2.95 1.42 -3.67
CA THR A 6 -4.10 2.32 -3.65
C THR A 6 -4.53 2.63 -5.08
N ASP A 7 -3.58 2.58 -6.02
CA ASP A 7 -3.82 2.74 -7.43
C ASP A 7 -3.33 1.53 -8.24
N ASP A 8 -4.21 0.54 -8.40
CA ASP A 8 -3.98 -0.62 -9.28
C ASP A 8 -4.25 -0.29 -10.77
N GLN A 9 -3.74 0.87 -11.20
CA GLN A 9 -4.14 1.60 -12.40
C GLN A 9 -4.10 0.77 -13.71
N ALA A 10 -4.99 1.18 -14.61
CA ALA A 10 -5.68 0.30 -15.53
C ALA A 10 -5.19 0.33 -16.99
N CYS A 11 -4.57 1.41 -17.44
CA CYS A 11 -4.22 1.59 -18.86
C CYS A 11 -2.95 0.84 -19.30
N TYR A 12 -2.13 0.34 -18.38
CA TYR A 12 -0.92 -0.43 -18.66
C TYR A 12 -0.92 -1.84 -18.04
N SER A 13 -1.96 -2.18 -17.27
CA SER A 13 -2.16 -3.52 -16.70
C SER A 13 -2.86 -4.43 -17.71
N LYS A 14 -2.32 -5.63 -17.92
CA LYS A 14 -2.98 -6.67 -18.75
C LYS A 14 -4.27 -7.22 -18.12
N TYR A 15 -4.53 -6.90 -16.85
CA TYR A 15 -5.69 -7.38 -16.10
C TYR A 15 -6.87 -6.40 -16.15
N THR A 16 -6.69 -5.25 -16.76
CA THR A 16 -7.75 -4.26 -16.95
C THR A 16 -8.48 -4.49 -18.26
N GLU A 17 -9.80 -4.52 -18.19
CA GLU A 17 -10.69 -4.66 -19.34
C GLU A 17 -10.62 -3.42 -20.26
N GLY A 18 -10.39 -3.65 -21.56
CA GLY A 18 -10.59 -2.66 -22.64
C GLY A 18 -9.54 -1.55 -22.81
N ARG A 19 -8.91 -1.06 -21.74
CA ARG A 19 -8.11 0.19 -21.77
C ARG A 19 -6.63 0.02 -22.14
N SER A 20 -6.07 -1.17 -21.94
CA SER A 20 -4.67 -1.45 -22.25
C SER A 20 -4.39 -1.45 -23.76
N ALA A 21 -5.33 -1.93 -24.57
CA ALA A 21 -5.23 -1.90 -26.03
C ALA A 21 -5.30 -0.46 -26.57
N GLU A 22 -6.18 0.38 -26.01
CA GLU A 22 -6.30 1.80 -26.38
C GLU A 22 -5.03 2.58 -26.05
N PHE A 23 -4.48 2.38 -24.85
CA PHE A 23 -3.20 2.98 -24.45
C PHE A 23 -2.04 2.55 -25.35
N LEU A 24 -1.94 1.25 -25.65
CA LEU A 24 -0.93 0.74 -26.58
C LEU A 24 -1.12 1.28 -28.01
N ASN A 25 -2.35 1.55 -28.42
CA ASN A 25 -2.63 2.16 -29.71
C ASN A 25 -2.20 3.63 -29.72
N LEU A 26 -2.57 4.42 -28.71
CA LEU A 26 -2.13 5.81 -28.57
C LEU A 26 -0.60 5.94 -28.58
N HIS A 27 0.10 5.01 -27.92
CA HIS A 27 1.56 4.91 -27.96
C HIS A 27 2.09 4.62 -29.37
N LYS A 28 1.41 3.78 -30.15
CA LYS A 28 1.82 3.40 -31.52
C LYS A 28 1.48 4.45 -32.59
N THR A 29 0.39 5.21 -32.41
CA THR A 29 -0.13 6.15 -33.42
C THR A 29 0.36 7.58 -33.24
N ASP A 30 1.43 7.77 -32.47
CA ASP A 30 2.04 9.08 -32.16
C ASP A 30 1.05 10.10 -31.57
N SER A 31 -0.02 9.62 -30.92
CA SER A 31 -1.02 10.43 -30.21
C SER A 31 -0.53 10.79 -28.81
N ARG A 32 0.72 11.25 -28.79
CA ARG A 32 1.59 11.53 -27.65
C ARG A 32 0.94 12.45 -26.61
N ASP A 33 0.28 13.50 -27.07
CA ASP A 33 -0.37 14.50 -26.22
C ASP A 33 -1.55 13.96 -25.40
N LEU A 34 -2.06 12.76 -25.72
CA LEU A 34 -3.19 12.13 -25.03
C LEU A 34 -2.77 11.11 -23.96
N ILE A 35 -1.50 10.70 -23.94
CA ILE A 35 -0.98 9.64 -23.05
C ILE A 35 -1.06 10.09 -21.58
N VAL A 36 -0.44 11.22 -21.24
CA VAL A 36 -0.40 11.75 -19.87
C VAL A 36 -1.80 12.15 -19.36
N PRO A 37 -2.65 12.84 -20.14
CA PRO A 37 -4.04 13.09 -19.74
C PRO A 37 -4.82 11.81 -19.40
N MET A 38 -4.64 10.74 -20.17
CA MET A 38 -5.31 9.47 -19.88
C MET A 38 -4.80 8.84 -18.59
N MET A 39 -3.49 8.83 -18.34
CA MET A 39 -2.94 8.35 -17.05
C MET A 39 -3.50 9.13 -15.86
N ARG A 40 -3.58 10.46 -15.95
CA ARG A 40 -4.18 11.29 -14.90
C ARG A 40 -5.67 11.01 -14.70
N HIS A 41 -6.39 10.71 -15.79
CA HIS A 41 -7.79 10.32 -15.72
C HIS A 41 -7.97 9.00 -14.96
N GLU A 42 -7.16 7.98 -15.25
CA GLU A 42 -7.19 6.69 -14.55
C GLU A 42 -6.79 6.85 -13.07
N ALA A 43 -5.80 7.70 -12.77
CA ALA A 43 -5.32 7.99 -11.42
C ALA A 43 -6.33 8.74 -10.53
N LYS A 44 -7.44 9.24 -11.11
CA LYS A 44 -8.36 10.15 -10.42
C LYS A 44 -8.95 9.52 -9.16
N GLY A 45 -9.29 8.23 -9.19
CA GLY A 45 -9.88 7.55 -8.03
C GLY A 45 -8.95 7.56 -6.82
N ALA A 46 -7.68 7.21 -7.02
CA ALA A 46 -6.66 7.25 -5.96
C ALA A 46 -6.39 8.70 -5.49
N ARG A 47 -6.32 9.66 -6.43
CA ARG A 47 -6.17 11.08 -6.09
C ARG A 47 -7.31 11.59 -5.22
N ASP A 48 -8.55 11.31 -5.59
CA ASP A 48 -9.73 11.72 -4.83
C ASP A 48 -9.71 11.09 -3.43
N PHE A 49 -9.26 9.83 -3.31
CA PHE A 49 -9.13 9.13 -2.03
C PHE A 49 -8.11 9.82 -1.10
N TYR A 50 -6.90 10.13 -1.61
CA TYR A 50 -5.89 10.86 -0.84
C TYR A 50 -6.38 12.27 -0.46
N ALA A 51 -7.02 12.98 -1.39
CA ALA A 51 -7.56 14.32 -1.15
C ALA A 51 -8.62 14.31 -0.06
N LYS A 52 -9.56 13.37 -0.12
CA LYS A 52 -10.58 13.17 0.92
C LYS A 52 -9.97 12.93 2.30
N THR A 53 -8.89 12.16 2.36
CA THR A 53 -8.21 11.88 3.63
C THR A 53 -7.63 13.15 4.24
N ARG A 54 -6.93 13.98 3.44
CA ARG A 54 -6.42 15.26 3.91
C ARG A 54 -7.55 16.23 4.31
N GLU A 55 -8.66 16.25 3.57
CA GLU A 55 -9.82 17.06 3.92
C GLU A 55 -10.41 16.65 5.28
N MET A 56 -10.56 15.35 5.52
CA MET A 56 -11.09 14.82 6.78
C MET A 56 -10.12 15.01 7.95
N LEU A 57 -8.82 15.01 7.69
CA LEU A 57 -7.76 15.06 8.70
C LEU A 57 -6.71 16.12 8.35
N PRO A 58 -7.05 17.43 8.45
CA PRO A 58 -6.19 18.51 7.98
C PRO A 58 -4.79 18.53 8.62
N ASP A 59 -4.71 18.20 9.91
CA ASP A 59 -3.47 18.29 10.70
C ASP A 59 -2.76 16.95 10.86
N ALA A 60 -3.30 15.86 10.30
CA ALA A 60 -2.69 14.54 10.47
C ALA A 60 -1.38 14.42 9.70
N GLN A 61 -0.43 13.66 10.27
CA GLN A 61 0.72 13.16 9.52
C GLN A 61 0.21 12.10 8.54
N LEU A 62 0.40 12.35 7.26
CA LEU A 62 -0.03 11.45 6.19
C LEU A 62 1.19 10.82 5.55
N PHE A 63 1.13 9.50 5.37
CA PHE A 63 2.20 8.73 4.77
C PHE A 63 1.65 7.63 3.87
N SER A 64 2.33 7.40 2.74
CA SER A 64 2.06 6.28 1.85
C SER A 64 3.32 5.46 1.55
N ALA A 65 3.30 4.15 1.75
CA ALA A 65 4.32 3.26 1.20
C ALA A 65 3.78 2.73 -0.13
N LEU A 66 4.27 3.26 -1.25
CA LEU A 66 3.79 2.91 -2.57
C LEU A 66 3.99 1.42 -2.84
N GLY A 67 2.96 0.78 -3.35
CA GLY A 67 2.92 -0.65 -3.63
C GLY A 67 3.53 -1.02 -4.97
N ASN A 68 3.66 -2.33 -5.18
CA ASN A 68 4.23 -2.84 -6.42
C ASN A 68 3.30 -2.61 -7.62
N HIS A 69 2.02 -2.33 -7.41
CA HIS A 69 1.11 -1.91 -8.46
C HIS A 69 1.21 -0.40 -8.73
N ASP A 70 1.32 0.42 -7.68
CA ASP A 70 1.47 1.88 -7.78
C ASP A 70 2.70 2.26 -8.63
N ILE A 71 3.82 1.54 -8.49
CA ILE A 71 5.06 1.86 -9.22
C ILE A 71 5.12 1.37 -10.67
N ARG A 72 4.16 0.55 -11.13
CA ARG A 72 4.19 -0.03 -12.49
C ARG A 72 4.15 1.02 -13.59
N VAL A 73 3.42 2.13 -13.36
CA VAL A 73 3.37 3.25 -14.31
C VAL A 73 4.75 3.84 -14.53
N PHE A 74 5.51 4.06 -13.46
CA PHE A 74 6.85 4.65 -13.55
C PHE A 74 7.81 3.72 -14.29
N ASN A 75 7.77 2.43 -13.98
CA ASN A 75 8.56 1.42 -14.70
C ASN A 75 8.20 1.35 -16.19
N TYR A 76 6.91 1.50 -16.54
CA TYR A 76 6.47 1.51 -17.93
C TYR A 76 6.97 2.76 -18.66
N ILE A 77 6.82 3.93 -18.03
CA ILE A 77 7.26 5.21 -18.59
C ILE A 77 8.76 5.20 -18.83
N ASP A 78 9.56 4.78 -17.86
CA ASP A 78 11.02 4.65 -18.00
C ASP A 78 11.39 3.74 -19.19
N ALA A 79 10.73 2.59 -19.31
CA ALA A 79 11.07 1.59 -20.33
C ALA A 79 10.56 1.91 -21.76
N LYS A 80 9.46 2.65 -21.90
CA LYS A 80 8.75 2.80 -23.20
C LYS A 80 8.53 4.23 -23.63
N LEU A 81 8.52 5.17 -22.69
CA LEU A 81 8.09 6.54 -22.87
C LEU A 81 8.98 7.51 -22.08
N PRO A 82 10.33 7.42 -22.18
CA PRO A 82 11.25 8.14 -21.30
C PRO A 82 11.10 9.67 -21.40
N ASP A 83 10.62 10.19 -22.53
CA ASP A 83 10.31 11.62 -22.72
C ASP A 83 9.31 12.16 -21.69
N TYR A 84 8.45 11.29 -21.12
CA TYR A 84 7.41 11.64 -20.16
C TYR A 84 7.77 11.40 -18.70
N ILE A 85 9.01 10.98 -18.40
CA ILE A 85 9.40 10.59 -17.04
C ILE A 85 9.19 11.71 -16.01
N ASN A 86 9.37 12.96 -16.42
CA ASN A 86 9.18 14.13 -15.56
C ASN A 86 7.72 14.58 -15.44
N GLU A 87 6.83 14.07 -16.29
CA GLU A 87 5.40 14.43 -16.29
C GLU A 87 4.53 13.43 -15.54
N VAL A 88 5.06 12.23 -15.32
CA VAL A 88 4.38 11.11 -14.66
C VAL A 88 5.06 10.82 -13.33
N THR A 89 4.64 11.57 -12.31
CA THR A 89 5.17 11.50 -10.94
C THR A 89 4.04 11.22 -9.94
N PRO A 90 4.35 10.80 -8.69
CA PRO A 90 3.35 10.68 -7.64
C PRO A 90 2.51 11.95 -7.43
N GLU A 91 3.13 13.12 -7.57
CA GLU A 91 2.42 14.41 -7.54
C GLU A 91 1.46 14.57 -8.74
N ALA A 92 1.93 14.32 -9.96
CA ALA A 92 1.10 14.50 -11.14
C ALA A 92 -0.09 13.53 -11.20
N LEU A 93 0.05 12.33 -10.64
CA LEU A 93 -0.99 11.29 -10.64
C LEU A 93 -1.92 11.42 -9.42
N TRP A 94 -1.38 11.62 -8.22
CA TRP A 94 -2.12 11.49 -6.97
C TRP A 94 -2.06 12.71 -6.06
N SER A 95 -1.30 13.73 -6.45
CA SER A 95 -1.12 14.97 -5.68
C SER A 95 -0.53 14.77 -4.28
N LEU A 96 0.31 13.74 -4.10
CA LEU A 96 0.83 13.39 -2.78
C LEU A 96 1.60 14.54 -2.12
N ASP A 97 2.47 15.23 -2.86
CA ASP A 97 3.27 16.33 -2.32
C ASP A 97 2.38 17.52 -1.97
N SER A 98 1.48 17.90 -2.88
CA SER A 98 0.51 18.99 -2.65
C SER A 98 -0.47 18.71 -1.50
N LEU A 99 -0.78 17.43 -1.26
CA LEU A 99 -1.61 16.99 -0.13
C LEU A 99 -0.81 16.76 1.17
N GLY A 100 0.50 17.00 1.15
CA GLY A 100 1.38 16.86 2.31
C GLY A 100 1.54 15.42 2.78
N TYR A 101 1.56 14.46 1.86
CA TYR A 101 1.95 13.08 2.15
C TYR A 101 3.46 12.95 2.10
N GLU A 102 4.06 12.36 3.13
CA GLU A 102 5.33 11.68 2.97
C GLU A 102 5.10 10.36 2.22
N TYR A 103 6.05 9.91 1.41
CA TYR A 103 5.96 8.58 0.82
C TYR A 103 7.33 7.96 0.56
N ILE A 104 7.32 6.65 0.39
CA ILE A 104 8.44 5.88 -0.14
C ILE A 104 7.97 5.09 -1.36
N HIS A 105 8.85 4.92 -2.34
CA HIS A 105 8.66 4.00 -3.45
C HIS A 105 8.85 2.55 -3.00
N TYR A 106 8.21 1.62 -3.71
CA TYR A 106 8.24 0.18 -3.39
C TYR A 106 9.64 -0.44 -3.26
N ASN A 107 10.64 0.11 -3.96
CA ASN A 107 12.01 -0.41 -3.95
C ASN A 107 12.88 0.21 -2.84
N GLU A 108 12.34 1.15 -2.07
CA GLU A 108 13.05 1.78 -0.95
C GLU A 108 12.93 0.95 0.32
N LEU A 109 13.83 1.20 1.27
CA LEU A 109 13.79 0.51 2.57
C LEU A 109 12.56 0.96 3.39
N PRO A 110 12.03 0.09 4.27
CA PRO A 110 10.93 0.44 5.15
C PRO A 110 11.19 1.72 5.95
N LYS A 111 10.18 2.59 6.02
CA LYS A 111 10.25 3.86 6.74
C LYS A 111 9.90 3.64 8.20
N ARG A 112 10.75 4.07 9.14
CA ARG A 112 10.39 4.14 10.56
C ARG A 112 9.33 5.23 10.78
N ARG A 113 8.25 4.89 11.48
CA ARG A 113 7.14 5.82 11.73
C ARG A 113 7.02 6.19 13.20
N PHE A 114 6.77 5.20 14.06
CA PHE A 114 6.56 5.39 15.50
C PHE A 114 7.27 4.29 16.29
N GLY A 115 8.00 4.66 17.35
CA GLY A 115 8.78 3.72 18.14
C GLY A 115 9.66 2.79 17.31
N ASP A 116 9.48 1.48 17.54
CA ASP A 116 10.19 0.39 16.85
C ASP A 116 9.59 0.04 15.46
N ILE A 117 8.41 0.56 15.13
CA ILE A 117 7.66 0.14 13.96
C ILE A 117 8.12 0.85 12.69
N HIS A 118 8.49 0.04 11.70
CA HIS A 118 8.68 0.43 10.32
C HIS A 118 7.47 0.08 9.48
N VAL A 119 7.26 0.79 8.37
CA VAL A 119 6.17 0.53 7.45
C VAL A 119 6.70 0.36 6.03
N HIS A 120 6.09 -0.57 5.31
CA HIS A 120 6.37 -0.84 3.90
C HIS A 120 5.14 -1.49 3.26
N HIS A 121 5.00 -1.44 1.94
CA HIS A 121 3.92 -2.17 1.27
C HIS A 121 4.04 -3.68 1.50
N GLY A 122 5.24 -4.23 1.28
CA GLY A 122 5.61 -5.62 1.58
C GLY A 122 6.59 -6.16 0.53
N LEU A 123 7.67 -6.83 0.95
CA LEU A 123 8.74 -7.26 0.02
C LEU A 123 8.53 -8.68 -0.51
N SER A 124 7.72 -9.47 0.18
CA SER A 124 7.50 -10.88 -0.15
C SER A 124 6.02 -11.27 -0.14
N ILE A 125 5.67 -12.31 -0.89
CA ILE A 125 4.42 -13.07 -0.76
C ILE A 125 4.83 -14.51 -0.43
N ALA A 126 5.00 -14.80 0.86
CA ALA A 126 5.40 -16.13 1.33
C ALA A 126 4.23 -16.84 1.99
N ASP A 127 3.94 -18.07 1.59
CA ASP A 127 2.83 -18.87 2.13
C ASP A 127 2.99 -19.14 3.63
N THR A 128 4.23 -19.18 4.13
CA THR A 128 4.56 -19.46 5.54
C THR A 128 4.46 -18.24 6.46
N GLY A 129 3.94 -17.11 5.95
CA GLY A 129 3.85 -15.84 6.66
C GLY A 129 4.78 -14.80 6.02
N ALA A 130 4.19 -13.86 5.29
CA ALA A 130 4.94 -12.91 4.48
C ALA A 130 5.62 -11.85 5.35
N VAL A 131 4.95 -11.38 6.41
CA VAL A 131 5.59 -10.46 7.35
C VAL A 131 6.70 -11.11 8.14
N ARG A 132 6.56 -12.39 8.48
CA ARG A 132 7.63 -13.14 9.16
C ARG A 132 8.88 -13.22 8.29
N LYS A 133 8.71 -13.43 6.98
CA LYS A 133 9.83 -13.41 6.04
C LYS A 133 10.50 -12.05 6.01
N ASP A 134 9.73 -10.97 5.86
CA ASP A 134 10.29 -9.61 5.80
C ASP A 134 10.99 -9.23 7.13
N MET A 135 10.43 -9.61 8.29
CA MET A 135 11.07 -9.45 9.61
C MET A 135 12.43 -10.17 9.66
N ASN A 136 12.51 -11.39 9.14
CA ASN A 136 13.74 -12.17 9.15
C ASN A 136 14.79 -11.60 8.20
N ASP A 137 14.40 -11.13 7.02
CA ASP A 137 15.33 -10.58 6.05
C ASP A 137 15.88 -9.22 6.52
N LEU A 138 15.02 -8.39 7.13
CA LEU A 138 15.35 -7.01 7.48
C LEU A 138 15.77 -6.83 8.93
N GLN A 139 15.45 -7.78 9.81
CA GLN A 139 15.75 -7.77 11.24
C GLN A 139 15.13 -6.57 12.01
N ILE A 140 13.92 -6.15 11.61
CA ILE A 140 13.16 -5.02 12.20
C ILE A 140 11.73 -5.41 12.57
N SER A 141 11.10 -4.63 13.46
CA SER A 141 9.64 -4.62 13.59
C SER A 141 8.99 -3.86 12.43
N LEU A 142 7.94 -4.42 11.83
CA LEU A 142 7.26 -3.76 10.70
C LEU A 142 5.75 -4.01 10.63
N ILE A 143 5.04 -3.08 9.98
CA ILE A 143 3.67 -3.25 9.52
C ILE A 143 3.68 -3.21 7.99
N ARG A 144 2.96 -4.15 7.36
CA ARG A 144 2.88 -4.25 5.91
C ARG A 144 1.50 -4.67 5.41
N GLY A 145 1.26 -4.40 4.13
CA GLY A 145 0.15 -4.94 3.35
C GLY A 145 0.65 -6.01 2.36
N HIS A 146 0.28 -5.84 1.09
CA HIS A 146 0.68 -6.63 -0.09
C HIS A 146 0.15 -8.09 -0.13
N SER A 147 0.12 -8.80 0.99
CA SER A 147 -0.37 -10.19 1.04
C SER A 147 -1.90 -10.31 1.11
N HIS A 148 -2.59 -9.20 1.42
CA HIS A 148 -4.03 -9.15 1.68
C HIS A 148 -4.47 -10.02 2.88
N ARG A 149 -3.52 -10.52 3.67
CA ARG A 149 -3.77 -11.35 4.85
C ARG A 149 -3.70 -10.54 6.12
N ILE A 150 -4.35 -11.03 7.17
CA ILE A 150 -4.17 -10.53 8.53
C ILE A 150 -3.34 -11.52 9.33
N ALA A 151 -2.21 -11.05 9.86
CA ALA A 151 -1.33 -11.86 10.69
C ALA A 151 -0.56 -10.99 11.68
N SER A 152 -0.18 -11.59 12.82
CA SER A 152 0.77 -11.01 13.76
C SER A 152 1.86 -12.03 14.07
N HIS A 153 3.11 -11.59 14.02
CA HIS A 153 4.28 -12.43 14.28
C HIS A 153 5.18 -11.69 15.26
N LEU A 154 5.59 -12.36 16.33
CA LEU A 154 6.52 -11.82 17.31
C LEU A 154 7.68 -12.79 17.44
N GLN A 155 8.89 -12.26 17.44
CA GLN A 155 10.10 -13.04 17.59
C GLN A 155 11.06 -12.36 18.56
N THR A 156 11.40 -13.07 19.62
CA THR A 156 12.37 -12.62 20.61
C THR A 156 13.74 -13.19 20.28
N TYR A 157 14.74 -12.33 20.39
CA TYR A 157 16.17 -12.64 20.27
C TYR A 157 16.84 -12.29 21.59
N GLU A 158 17.20 -13.30 22.38
CA GLU A 158 17.69 -13.15 23.75
C GLU A 158 19.09 -12.51 23.83
N LEU A 159 19.89 -12.67 22.77
CA LEU A 159 21.28 -12.20 22.73
C LEU A 159 21.45 -10.80 22.10
N ARG A 160 20.37 -10.19 21.59
CA ARG A 160 20.43 -8.81 21.06
C ARG A 160 20.61 -7.81 22.21
N ASN A 161 21.15 -6.63 21.88
CA ASN A 161 21.40 -5.54 22.82
C ASN A 161 22.24 -5.99 24.03
N ASP A 162 23.42 -6.56 23.76
CA ASP A 162 24.36 -7.05 24.78
C ASP A 162 23.74 -8.07 25.77
N GLY A 163 22.80 -8.88 25.27
CA GLY A 163 22.10 -9.90 26.08
C GLY A 163 20.90 -9.38 26.87
N ALA A 164 20.50 -8.12 26.70
CA ALA A 164 19.26 -7.60 27.26
C ALA A 164 18.01 -8.18 26.58
N GLY A 165 18.18 -8.73 25.38
CA GLY A 165 17.09 -9.27 24.58
C GLY A 165 16.35 -8.19 23.78
N GLU A 166 15.68 -8.63 22.72
CA GLU A 166 14.83 -7.78 21.90
C GLU A 166 13.72 -8.61 21.27
N THR A 167 12.49 -8.11 21.29
CA THR A 167 11.39 -8.68 20.51
C THR A 167 11.13 -7.80 19.30
N ILE A 168 11.30 -8.34 18.10
CA ILE A 168 10.77 -7.72 16.89
C ILE A 168 9.37 -8.26 16.61
N ARG A 169 8.55 -7.43 15.99
CA ARG A 169 7.12 -7.72 15.79
C ARG A 169 6.65 -7.25 14.42
N GLY A 170 5.88 -8.10 13.77
CA GLY A 170 5.44 -7.95 12.40
C GLY A 170 3.93 -8.10 12.26
N TYR A 171 3.32 -7.24 11.46
CA TYR A 171 1.88 -7.27 11.20
C TYR A 171 1.56 -7.22 9.71
N GLU A 172 0.71 -8.15 9.24
CA GLU A 172 0.02 -8.06 7.95
C GLU A 172 -1.38 -7.51 8.23
N ILE A 173 -1.78 -6.42 7.58
CA ILE A 173 -2.98 -5.66 7.97
C ILE A 173 -4.25 -5.98 7.18
N GLY A 174 -4.21 -6.96 6.29
CA GLY A 174 -5.33 -7.29 5.41
C GLY A 174 -5.44 -6.35 4.22
N HIS A 175 -6.66 -6.19 3.71
CA HIS A 175 -6.98 -5.28 2.61
C HIS A 175 -8.33 -4.57 2.84
N MET A 176 -8.59 -3.52 2.06
CA MET A 176 -9.86 -2.78 2.06
C MET A 176 -10.60 -2.86 0.72
N CYS A 177 -10.13 -3.69 -0.22
CA CYS A 177 -10.74 -3.85 -1.54
C CYS A 177 -11.98 -4.78 -1.53
N ASP A 178 -12.78 -4.68 -2.58
CA ASP A 178 -13.86 -5.63 -2.89
C ASP A 178 -13.28 -6.82 -3.68
N GLU A 179 -13.24 -8.00 -3.07
CA GLU A 179 -12.68 -9.22 -3.64
C GLU A 179 -13.51 -9.74 -4.83
N LYS A 180 -14.76 -9.29 -4.95
CA LYS A 180 -15.63 -9.64 -6.10
C LYS A 180 -15.42 -8.71 -7.29
N GLY A 181 -14.63 -7.65 -7.13
CA GLY A 181 -14.32 -6.70 -8.18
C GLY A 181 -13.60 -7.36 -9.36
N PRO A 182 -13.77 -6.85 -10.60
CA PRO A 182 -13.14 -7.43 -11.79
C PRO A 182 -11.61 -7.46 -11.69
N GLY A 183 -11.01 -6.47 -11.03
CA GLY A 183 -9.56 -6.40 -10.79
C GLY A 183 -9.01 -7.50 -9.89
N MET A 184 -9.85 -8.22 -9.15
CA MET A 184 -9.43 -9.27 -8.19
C MET A 184 -9.61 -10.70 -8.74
N LYS A 185 -10.07 -10.83 -9.99
CA LYS A 185 -10.37 -12.13 -10.65
C LYS A 185 -9.13 -12.94 -11.06
N TYR A 186 -7.92 -12.40 -10.85
CA TYR A 186 -6.68 -13.11 -11.17
C TYR A 186 -6.39 -14.28 -10.21
N MET A 187 -7.11 -14.38 -9.09
CA MET A 187 -7.04 -15.47 -8.12
C MET A 187 -8.39 -16.20 -8.04
N GLN A 188 -8.36 -17.54 -8.03
CA GLN A 188 -9.57 -18.37 -7.92
C GLN A 188 -9.96 -18.69 -6.47
N HIS A 189 -8.98 -18.66 -5.57
CA HIS A 189 -9.16 -18.86 -4.14
C HIS A 189 -8.38 -17.77 -3.42
N HIS A 190 -9.07 -16.99 -2.59
CA HIS A 190 -8.45 -15.94 -1.79
C HIS A 190 -8.22 -16.45 -0.37
N ASP A 191 -6.97 -16.46 0.07
CA ASP A 191 -6.62 -16.60 1.48
C ASP A 191 -6.61 -15.23 2.18
N TRP A 192 -7.46 -14.28 1.74
CA TRP A 192 -7.43 -12.86 2.10
C TRP A 192 -8.44 -12.49 3.18
N GLN A 193 -8.17 -11.41 3.91
CA GLN A 193 -9.05 -10.90 4.96
C GLN A 193 -9.16 -9.37 4.90
N LYS A 194 -10.40 -8.87 4.99
CA LYS A 194 -10.65 -7.44 5.14
C LYS A 194 -10.23 -6.96 6.52
N GLY A 195 -9.46 -5.88 6.55
CA GLY A 195 -9.05 -5.28 7.80
C GLY A 195 -8.06 -4.15 7.63
N PHE A 196 -7.69 -3.62 8.79
CA PHE A 196 -6.65 -2.61 8.96
C PHE A 196 -6.07 -2.73 10.37
N ALA A 197 -5.11 -1.89 10.71
CA ALA A 197 -4.58 -1.80 12.07
C ALA A 197 -4.73 -0.39 12.61
N ILE A 198 -4.92 -0.30 13.93
CA ILE A 198 -4.75 0.95 14.67
C ILE A 198 -3.65 0.79 15.70
N ALA A 199 -3.00 1.89 16.07
CA ALA A 199 -1.96 1.90 17.06
C ALA A 199 -2.22 3.01 18.09
N HIS A 200 -2.19 2.65 19.37
CA HIS A 200 -2.15 3.63 20.46
C HIS A 200 -0.70 3.82 20.88
N ILE A 201 -0.16 5.02 20.72
CA ILE A 201 1.24 5.31 21.05
C ILE A 201 1.33 5.74 22.52
N VAL A 202 2.05 4.97 23.34
CA VAL A 202 2.26 5.26 24.77
C VAL A 202 3.76 5.26 25.04
N ASN A 203 4.32 6.38 25.51
CA ASN A 203 5.77 6.53 25.75
C ASN A 203 6.62 6.12 24.53
N ASP A 204 6.23 6.58 23.34
CA ASP A 204 6.83 6.22 22.04
C ASP A 204 6.74 4.72 21.68
N TYR A 205 5.98 3.91 22.42
CA TYR A 205 5.74 2.51 22.09
C TYR A 205 4.37 2.33 21.42
N PRO A 206 4.32 1.83 20.16
CA PRO A 206 3.06 1.57 19.47
C PRO A 206 2.35 0.31 19.99
N HIS A 207 1.17 0.43 20.59
CA HIS A 207 0.31 -0.71 20.92
C HIS A 207 -0.64 -1.00 19.76
N ILE A 208 -0.33 -2.04 18.96
CA ILE A 208 -1.05 -2.37 17.74
C ILE A 208 -2.30 -3.20 18.04
N GLN A 209 -3.44 -2.78 17.51
CA GLN A 209 -4.68 -3.54 17.45
C GLN A 209 -5.01 -3.85 15.98
N MET A 210 -5.12 -5.14 15.66
CA MET A 210 -5.60 -5.59 14.36
C MET A 210 -7.12 -5.53 14.33
N ILE A 211 -7.68 -4.83 13.34
CA ILE A 211 -9.11 -4.65 13.16
C ILE A 211 -9.55 -5.49 11.98
N HIS A 212 -10.35 -6.51 12.27
CA HIS A 212 -10.98 -7.33 11.24
C HIS A 212 -12.31 -6.69 10.84
N ILE A 213 -12.60 -6.71 9.54
CA ILE A 213 -13.90 -6.29 9.01
C ILE A 213 -14.67 -7.55 8.63
N ALA A 214 -15.85 -7.69 9.22
CA ALA A 214 -16.74 -8.81 8.94
C ALA A 214 -17.40 -8.69 7.55
N PRO A 215 -17.97 -9.78 7.00
CA PRO A 215 -18.63 -9.75 5.69
C PRO A 215 -19.78 -8.74 5.56
N ASP A 216 -20.39 -8.34 6.67
CA ASP A 216 -21.44 -7.32 6.76
C ASP A 216 -20.89 -5.89 6.93
N TYR A 217 -19.58 -5.71 6.76
CA TYR A 217 -18.84 -4.47 6.97
C TYR A 217 -18.83 -3.93 8.41
N SER A 218 -19.23 -4.75 9.39
CA SER A 218 -19.05 -4.39 10.79
C SER A 218 -17.61 -4.62 11.26
N CYS A 219 -17.18 -3.83 12.24
CA CYS A 219 -15.89 -4.03 12.91
C CYS A 219 -15.94 -3.56 14.37
N VAL A 220 -14.94 -3.98 15.16
CA VAL A 220 -14.80 -3.57 16.56
C VAL A 220 -13.49 -2.82 16.74
N VAL A 221 -13.58 -1.56 17.15
CA VAL A 221 -12.42 -0.68 17.42
C VAL A 221 -12.49 -0.21 18.86
N ASP A 222 -11.43 -0.43 19.64
CA ASP A 222 -11.40 -0.08 21.08
C ASP A 222 -12.63 -0.58 21.88
N GLY A 223 -13.11 -1.78 21.56
CA GLY A 223 -14.26 -2.40 22.20
C GLY A 223 -15.63 -1.84 21.77
N LYS A 224 -15.68 -0.90 20.82
CA LYS A 224 -16.92 -0.34 20.26
C LYS A 224 -17.22 -0.97 18.90
N VAL A 225 -18.49 -1.28 18.66
CA VAL A 225 -18.97 -1.81 17.38
C VAL A 225 -19.27 -0.67 16.42
N PHE A 226 -18.77 -0.78 15.19
CA PHE A 226 -19.05 0.10 14.07
C PHE A 226 -19.73 -0.71 12.97
N THR A 227 -20.73 -0.11 12.34
CA THR A 227 -21.47 -0.69 11.21
C THR A 227 -21.60 0.36 10.12
N LEU A 228 -21.79 -0.09 8.87
CA LEU A 228 -22.05 0.78 7.73
C LEU A 228 -23.50 1.30 7.73
#